data_AF-A0A946YY25-F1
#
_entry.id   AF-A0A946YY25-F1
#
_cell.length_a   1.000
_cell.length_b   1.000
_cell.length_c   1.000
_cell.angle_alpha   90.00
_cell.angle_beta   90.00
_cell.angle_gamma   90.00
#
_symmetry.space_group_name_H-M   'P 1'
#
loop_
_entity.id
_entity.type
_entity.pdbx_description
1 polymer ?
#
loop_
_entity_poly.entity_id
_entity_poly.type
_entity_poly.pdbx_seq_one_letter_code
_entity_poly.pdbx_strand_id
1 'polypeptide(L)' 'MAITGDALSIASDKALAVVQEELGQGGSVTDTEVGDEESYYEVEVTLDDGREVDVQLDEDFNFVGFD' A
#
# COMPACT_ATOMS: atom_id res chain seq x y z
N MET A 1 2.48 -1.32 -13.09
CA MET A 1 2.71 -2.77 -13.37
C MET A 1 2.57 -3.53 -12.08
N ALA A 2 1.95 -4.71 -12.03
CA ALA A 2 1.79 -5.42 -10.76
C ALA A 2 3.12 -5.74 -10.04
N ILE A 3 3.17 -5.50 -8.72
CA ILE A 3 4.31 -5.91 -7.88
C ILE A 3 4.35 -7.44 -7.83
N THR A 4 5.54 -8.04 -7.84
CA THR A 4 5.70 -9.51 -7.79
C THR A 4 6.85 -9.93 -6.88
N GLY A 5 6.88 -11.22 -6.52
CA GLY A 5 7.95 -11.81 -5.70
C GLY A 5 7.96 -11.30 -4.26
N ASP A 6 9.14 -11.19 -3.66
CA ASP A 6 9.29 -10.73 -2.27
C ASP A 6 8.79 -9.29 -2.07
N ALA A 7 8.94 -8.43 -3.08
CA ALA A 7 8.49 -7.04 -3.03
C ALA A 7 6.97 -6.94 -2.82
N LEU A 8 6.18 -7.86 -3.39
CA LEU A 8 4.73 -7.89 -3.20
C LEU A 8 4.39 -8.12 -1.72
N SER A 9 5.00 -9.13 -1.10
CA SER A 9 4.76 -9.41 0.32
C SER A 9 5.16 -8.23 1.20
N ILE A 10 6.34 -7.65 0.95
CA ILE A 10 6.87 -6.54 1.76
C ILE A 10 5.96 -5.31 1.63
N ALA A 11 5.59 -4.93 0.41
CA ALA A 11 4.73 -3.78 0.16
C ALA A 11 3.33 -3.98 0.78
N SER A 12 2.72 -5.15 0.60
CA SER A 12 1.42 -5.47 1.19
C SER A 12 1.44 -5.43 2.71
N ASP A 13 2.43 -6.06 3.36
CA ASP A 13 2.55 -6.05 4.82
C ASP A 13 2.77 -4.62 5.35
N LYS A 14 3.57 -3.81 4.65
CA LYS A 14 3.82 -2.41 4.99
C LYS A 14 2.55 -1.56 4.88
N ALA A 15 1.81 -1.70 3.78
CA ALA A 15 0.58 -0.95 3.56
C ALA A 15 -0.47 -1.24 4.64
N LEU A 16 -0.67 -2.51 4.98
CA LEU A 16 -1.61 -2.89 6.04
C LEU A 16 -1.18 -2.37 7.43
N ALA A 17 0.12 -2.38 7.72
CA ALA A 17 0.64 -1.81 8.96
C ALA A 17 0.39 -0.29 9.02
N VAL A 18 0.70 0.43 7.94
CA VAL A 18 0.47 1.87 7.81
C VAL A 18 -1.02 2.22 7.98
N VAL A 19 -1.92 1.50 7.31
CA VAL A 19 -3.37 1.70 7.44
C VAL A 19 -3.83 1.52 8.89
N GLN A 20 -3.30 0.51 9.58
CA GLN A 20 -3.59 0.30 11.00
C GLN A 20 -3.02 1.40 11.90
N GLU A 21 -1.80 1.88 11.63
CA GLU A 21 -1.13 2.90 12.44
C GLU A 21 -1.70 4.31 12.24
N GLU A 22 -1.90 4.73 10.99
CA GLU A 22 -2.31 6.10 10.64
C GLU A 22 -3.83 6.28 10.71
N LEU A 23 -4.61 5.29 10.27
CA LEU A 23 -6.07 5.38 10.18
C LEU A 23 -6.80 4.64 11.31
N GLY A 24 -6.09 3.85 12.11
CA GLY A 24 -6.67 3.07 13.21
C GLY A 24 -7.62 1.97 12.75
N GLN A 25 -7.48 1.50 11.50
CA GLN A 25 -8.39 0.56 10.85
C GLN A 25 -7.64 -0.61 10.22
N GLY A 26 -8.33 -1.73 10.02
CA GLY A 26 -7.84 -2.81 9.18
C GLY A 26 -8.25 -2.61 7.73
N GLY A 27 -7.82 -3.56 6.90
CA GLY A 27 -8.17 -3.61 5.50
C GLY A 27 -7.61 -4.84 4.81
N SER A 28 -7.83 -4.92 3.51
CA SER A 28 -7.28 -5.95 2.64
C SER A 28 -6.70 -5.31 1.39
N VAL A 29 -5.51 -5.75 1.00
CA VAL A 29 -4.88 -5.33 -0.26
C VAL A 29 -5.70 -5.85 -1.43
N THR A 30 -6.07 -4.97 -2.36
CA THR A 30 -6.88 -5.29 -3.54
C THR A 30 -6.11 -5.17 -4.83
N ASP A 31 -5.18 -4.22 -4.92
CA ASP A 31 -4.27 -4.06 -6.05
C ASP A 31 -2.89 -3.57 -5.61
N THR A 32 -1.91 -3.70 -6.49
CA THR A 32 -0.52 -3.28 -6.23
C THR A 32 0.16 -2.91 -7.52
N GLU A 33 0.86 -1.78 -7.56
CA GLU A 33 1.62 -1.33 -8.73
C GLU A 33 3.05 -0.93 -8.38
N VAL A 34 3.97 -1.16 -9.31
CA VAL A 34 5.34 -0.64 -9.29
C VAL A 34 5.55 0.32 -10.45
N GLY A 35 6.29 1.40 -10.16
CA GLY A 35 6.71 2.40 -11.12
C GLY A 35 5.63 3.45 -11.39
N ASP A 36 4.99 3.93 -10.32
CA ASP A 36 4.00 4.99 -10.42
C ASP A 36 4.66 6.38 -10.52
N GLU A 37 3.92 7.37 -11.00
CA GLU A 37 4.50 8.71 -11.25
C GLU A 37 4.76 9.49 -9.95
N GLU A 38 4.06 9.13 -8.87
CA GLU A 38 4.11 9.79 -7.56
C GLU A 38 4.94 9.02 -6.51
N SER A 39 5.09 7.70 -6.66
CA SER A 39 5.84 6.84 -5.74
C SER A 39 6.48 5.64 -6.46
N TYR A 40 7.32 4.86 -5.77
CA TYR A 40 7.92 3.68 -6.39
C TYR A 40 6.97 2.48 -6.37
N TYR A 41 6.23 2.30 -5.26
CA TYR A 41 5.20 1.28 -5.12
C TYR A 41 3.90 1.90 -4.63
N GLU A 42 2.81 1.48 -5.24
CA GLU A 42 1.45 1.75 -4.78
C GLU A 42 0.78 0.46 -4.32
N VAL A 43 0.03 0.56 -3.23
CA VAL A 43 -0.78 -0.54 -2.70
C VAL A 43 -2.17 -0.04 -2.37
N GLU A 44 -3.16 -0.48 -3.15
CA GLU A 44 -4.56 -0.19 -2.89
C GLU A 44 -5.07 -1.09 -1.75
N VAL A 45 -5.70 -0.47 -0.74
CA VAL A 45 -6.28 -1.18 0.41
C VAL A 45 -7.75 -0.83 0.54
N THR A 46 -8.63 -1.82 0.41
CA THR A 46 -10.02 -1.71 0.86
C THR A 46 -10.07 -1.83 2.39
N LEU A 47 -10.48 -0.76 3.05
CA LEU A 47 -10.70 -0.69 4.49
C LEU A 47 -11.91 -1.55 4.92
N ASP A 48 -11.98 -1.90 6.20
CA ASP A 48 -13.11 -2.65 6.77
C ASP A 48 -14.47 -1.95 6.63
N ASP A 49 -14.47 -0.62 6.47
CA ASP A 49 -15.67 0.18 6.23
C ASP A 49 -16.08 0.28 4.75
N GLY A 50 -15.30 -0.36 3.87
CA GLY A 50 -15.52 -0.44 2.43
C GLY A 50 -14.97 0.74 1.63
N ARG A 51 -14.27 1.70 2.25
CA ARG A 51 -13.51 2.72 1.52
C ARG A 51 -12.20 2.15 0.99
N GLU A 52 -11.68 2.75 -0.06
CA GLU A 52 -10.37 2.43 -0.62
C GLU A 52 -9.40 3.58 -0.33
N VAL A 53 -8.14 3.24 -0.11
CA VAL A 53 -7.02 4.18 0.02
C VAL A 53 -5.81 3.61 -0.69
N ASP A 54 -5.04 4.47 -1.35
CA ASP A 54 -3.81 4.08 -2.03
C ASP A 54 -2.62 4.42 -1.15
N VAL A 55 -1.86 3.40 -0.74
CA VAL A 55 -0.67 3.57 0.08
C VAL A 55 0.55 3.72 -0.81
N GLN A 56 1.17 4.91 -0.76
CA GLN A 56 2.34 5.25 -1.56
C GLN A 56 3.61 4.92 -0.77
N LEU A 57 4.52 4.14 -1.36
CA LEU A 57 5.80 3.73 -0.78
C LEU A 57 6.99 4.09 -1.70
N ASP A 58 8.14 4.41 -1.11
CA ASP A 58 9.40 4.60 -1.84
C ASP A 58 10.11 3.27 -2.18
N GLU A 59 11.25 3.33 -2.89
CA GLU A 59 12.01 2.15 -3.33
C GLU A 59 12.52 1.26 -2.18
N ASP A 60 12.63 1.84 -0.97
CA ASP A 60 13.02 1.19 0.27
C ASP A 60 11.81 0.73 1.11
N PHE A 61 10.60 0.81 0.55
CA PHE A 61 9.31 0.48 1.18
C PHE A 61 8.96 1.38 2.38
N ASN A 62 9.46 2.62 2.42
CA ASN A 62 9.02 3.60 3.41
C ASN A 62 7.73 4.28 2.94
N PHE A 63 6.83 4.51 3.89
CA PHE A 63 5.60 5.24 3.64
C PHE A 63 5.86 6.71 3.30
N VAL A 64 5.28 7.19 2.19
CA VAL A 64 5.40 8.58 1.76
C VAL A 64 4.06 9.33 1.71
N GLY A 65 2.93 8.64 1.67
CA GLY A 65 1.61 9.26 1.72
C GLY A 65 0.45 8.34 1.35
N PHE A 66 -0.76 8.87 1.49
CA PHE A 66 -1.98 8.28 0.91
C PHE A 66 -2.44 9.14 -0.26
N ASP A 67 -3.11 8.52 -1.23
CA ASP A 67 -4.03 9.18 -2.17
C ASP A 67 -5.49 8.83 -1.85
#